data_AF-A0A849M4K9-F1
#
_entry.id   AF-A0A849M4K9-F1
#
_cell.length_a   1.000
_cell.length_b   1.000
_cell.length_c   1.000
_cell.angle_alpha   90.00
_cell.angle_beta   90.00
_cell.angle_gamma   90.00
#
_symmetry.space_group_name_H-M   'P 1'
#
loop_
_entity.id
_entity.type
_entity.pdbx_description
1 polymer ?
#
loop_
_entity_poly.entity_id
_entity_poly.type
_entity_poly.pdbx_seq_one_letter_code
_entity_poly.pdbx_strand_id
1 'polypeptide(L)'
;MKSKILLIIFSILSFVLLVLHLVFPNFKIDTIALSLFILAFLPWILPYLKNLELPGGIKIELRDIKEATEKVTGKLITVSGKIEEESSMSANPTVISPDPMAILLKVAEHDPNLGLIGFRIELEKRILDIAQKNSIESRLPLFPLLRSLYKKNIITENVFEGLKTLIDIANHAAHGEKVNEEAVHIILNNGAQILKNLKA
;
A
#
# COMPACT_ATOMS: atom_id res chain seq x y z
N MET A 1 17.16 -23.78 0.16
CA MET A 1 17.22 -25.17 -0.36
C MET A 1 16.74 -25.29 -1.81
N LYS A 2 15.60 -24.70 -2.18
CA LYS A 2 15.03 -24.76 -3.54
C LYS A 2 15.96 -24.21 -4.65
N SER A 3 16.74 -23.16 -4.38
CA SER A 3 17.69 -22.59 -5.35
C SER A 3 18.85 -23.52 -5.72
N LYS A 4 19.38 -24.29 -4.76
CA LYS A 4 20.47 -25.26 -5.00
C LYS A 4 20.00 -26.45 -5.85
N ILE A 5 18.76 -26.88 -5.66
CA ILE A 5 18.14 -27.95 -6.45
C ILE A 5 17.94 -27.51 -7.91
N LEU A 6 17.55 -26.26 -8.16
CA LEU A 6 17.40 -25.71 -9.51
C LEU A 6 18.73 -25.71 -10.27
N LEU A 7 19.82 -25.32 -9.61
CA LEU A 7 21.18 -25.33 -10.19
C LEU A 7 21.65 -26.74 -10.55
N ILE A 8 21.35 -27.73 -9.70
CA ILE A 8 21.68 -29.14 -9.95
C ILE A 8 20.87 -29.68 -11.15
N ILE A 9 19.58 -29.36 -11.23
CA ILE A 9 18.73 -29.76 -12.37
C ILE A 9 19.26 -29.14 -13.66
N PHE A 10 19.64 -27.86 -13.65
CA PHE A 10 20.16 -27.18 -14.84
C PHE A 10 21.51 -27.77 -15.30
N SER A 11 22.38 -28.12 -14.35
CA SER A 11 23.66 -28.76 -14.64
C SER A 11 23.49 -30.16 -15.23
N ILE A 12 22.59 -30.98 -14.66
CA ILE A 12 22.26 -32.32 -15.18
C ILE A 12 21.63 -32.21 -16.57
N LEU A 13 20.69 -31.28 -16.77
CA LEU A 13 20.04 -31.05 -18.06
C LEU A 13 21.05 -30.65 -19.14
N SER A 14 21.98 -29.76 -18.81
CA SER A 14 23.03 -29.32 -19.72
C SER A 14 23.99 -30.46 -20.09
N PHE A 15 24.36 -31.31 -19.12
CA PHE A 15 25.20 -32.48 -19.36
C PHE A 15 24.51 -33.51 -20.26
N VAL A 16 23.22 -33.78 -20.04
CA VAL A 16 22.42 -34.69 -20.88
C VAL A 16 22.31 -34.17 -22.31
N LEU A 17 22.07 -32.87 -22.51
CA LEU A 17 22.02 -32.26 -23.85
C LEU A 17 23.37 -32.36 -24.58
N LEU A 18 24.48 -32.18 -23.85
CA LEU A 18 25.84 -32.31 -24.40
C LEU A 18 26.10 -33.75 -24.86
N VAL A 19 25.75 -34.75 -24.05
CA VAL A 19 25.92 -36.17 -24.42
C VAL A 19 25.03 -36.54 -25.61
N LEU A 20 23.78 -36.03 -25.66
CA LEU A 20 22.87 -36.30 -26.77
C LEU A 20 23.39 -35.70 -28.08
N HIS A 21 23.99 -34.51 -28.05
CA HIS A 21 24.62 -33.88 -29.21
C HIS A 21 25.85 -34.66 -29.71
N LEU A 22 26.65 -35.21 -28.79
CA LEU A 22 27.81 -36.05 -29.11
C LEU A 22 27.45 -37.38 -29.77
N VAL A 23 26.38 -38.03 -29.30
CA VAL A 23 25.94 -39.34 -29.82
C VAL A 23 25.14 -39.19 -31.13
N PHE A 24 24.41 -38.08 -31.29
CA PHE A 24 23.58 -37.82 -32.47
C PHE A 24 23.95 -36.48 -33.15
N PRO A 25 25.12 -36.40 -33.83
CA PRO A 25 25.64 -35.14 -34.38
C PRO A 25 24.77 -34.55 -35.51
N ASN A 26 23.93 -35.37 -36.16
CA ASN A 26 23.05 -34.96 -37.26
C ASN A 26 21.60 -34.70 -36.82
N PHE A 27 21.32 -34.62 -35.52
CA PHE A 27 19.97 -34.41 -35.00
C PHE A 27 19.48 -32.99 -35.33
N LYS A 28 18.57 -32.88 -36.30
CA LYS A 28 17.94 -31.61 -36.67
C LYS A 28 16.85 -31.29 -35.65
N ILE A 29 17.12 -30.32 -34.79
CA ILE A 29 16.10 -29.78 -33.89
C ILE A 29 15.10 -28.99 -34.74
N ASP A 30 13.88 -29.51 -34.86
CA ASP A 30 12.78 -28.80 -35.51
C ASP A 30 12.41 -27.56 -34.68
N THR A 31 12.22 -26.41 -35.35
CA THR A 31 11.74 -25.17 -34.74
C THR A 31 10.44 -25.39 -33.96
N ILE A 32 9.58 -26.29 -34.44
CA ILE A 32 8.33 -26.66 -33.77
C ILE A 32 8.63 -27.39 -32.45
N ALA A 33 9.58 -28.34 -32.46
CA ALA A 33 9.99 -29.06 -31.26
C ALA A 33 10.64 -28.13 -30.22
N LEU A 34 11.47 -27.18 -30.66
CA LEU A 34 12.06 -26.17 -29.77
C LEU A 34 11.00 -25.26 -29.15
N SER A 35 10.00 -24.84 -29.95
CA SER A 35 8.92 -23.97 -29.48
C SER A 35 8.03 -24.68 -28.45
N LEU A 36 7.68 -25.94 -28.71
CA LEU A 36 6.94 -26.79 -27.77
C LEU A 36 7.72 -27.06 -26.48
N PHE A 37 9.04 -27.25 -26.57
CA PHE A 37 9.91 -27.40 -25.41
C PHE A 37 9.87 -26.15 -24.51
N ILE A 38 10.05 -24.96 -25.09
CA ILE A 38 9.96 -23.69 -24.33
C ILE A 38 8.56 -23.53 -23.70
N LEU A 39 7.51 -23.82 -24.46
CA LEU A 39 6.13 -23.74 -23.99
C LEU A 39 5.83 -24.74 -22.86
N ALA A 40 6.50 -25.90 -22.84
CA ALA A 40 6.37 -26.90 -21.78
C ALA A 40 6.99 -26.45 -20.45
N PHE A 41 8.01 -25.57 -20.46
CA PHE A 41 8.58 -24.99 -19.24
C PHE A 41 7.85 -23.76 -18.73
N LEU A 42 6.97 -23.14 -19.53
CA LEU A 42 6.22 -21.95 -19.13
C LEU A 42 5.49 -22.12 -17.78
N PRO A 43 4.75 -23.22 -17.52
CA PRO A 43 4.06 -23.43 -16.24
C PRO A 43 4.98 -23.46 -15.03
N TRP A 44 6.24 -23.86 -15.20
CA TRP A 44 7.25 -23.88 -14.16
C TRP A 44 7.96 -22.55 -13.99
N ILE A 45 8.01 -21.70 -15.01
CA ILE A 45 8.58 -20.34 -14.94
C ILE A 45 7.59 -19.39 -14.23
N LEU A 46 6.28 -19.53 -14.47
CA LEU A 46 5.23 -18.71 -13.85
C LEU A 46 5.32 -18.56 -12.30
N PRO A 47 5.53 -19.61 -11.49
CA PRO A 47 5.66 -19.46 -10.04
C PRO A 47 6.89 -18.67 -9.59
N TYR A 48 7.91 -18.51 -10.44
CA TYR A 48 9.08 -17.69 -10.14
C TYR A 48 8.88 -16.22 -10.50
N LEU A 49 8.02 -15.89 -11.47
CA LEU A 49 7.61 -14.50 -11.72
C LEU A 49 6.88 -13.91 -10.50
N LYS A 50 6.18 -14.72 -9.72
CA LYS A 50 5.55 -14.30 -8.44
C LYS A 50 6.57 -13.91 -7.37
N ASN A 51 7.80 -14.43 -7.45
CA ASN A 51 8.88 -14.07 -6.52
C ASN A 51 9.73 -12.90 -7.04
N LEU A 52 9.37 -12.33 -8.20
CA LEU A 52 9.83 -11.02 -8.65
C LEU A 52 8.91 -9.91 -8.12
N GLU A 53 8.20 -10.18 -7.03
CA GLU A 53 7.72 -9.16 -6.12
C GLU A 53 8.94 -8.73 -5.30
N LEU A 54 9.48 -7.57 -5.66
CA LEU A 54 10.67 -6.97 -5.03
C LEU A 54 10.52 -6.98 -3.50
N PRO A 55 11.57 -7.37 -2.74
CA PRO A 55 11.55 -7.24 -1.30
C PRO A 55 11.43 -5.75 -0.94
N GLY A 56 10.24 -5.32 -0.51
CA GLY A 56 9.91 -3.93 -0.16
C GLY A 56 9.05 -3.15 -1.18
N GLY A 57 8.40 -3.83 -2.13
CA GLY A 57 7.52 -3.19 -3.11
C GLY A 57 6.13 -3.80 -3.09
N ILE A 58 5.31 -3.46 -2.10
CA ILE A 58 3.90 -3.84 -2.12
C ILE A 58 3.24 -3.09 -3.27
N LYS A 59 2.68 -3.84 -4.23
CA LYS A 59 1.65 -3.32 -5.13
C LYS A 59 0.38 -3.07 -4.33
N ILE A 60 0.40 -2.06 -3.47
CA ILE A 60 -0.85 -1.43 -3.06
C ILE A 60 -1.26 -0.64 -4.28
N GLU A 61 -2.21 -1.16 -5.05
CA GLU A 61 -2.67 -0.47 -6.24
C GLU A 61 -3.32 0.84 -5.81
N LEU A 62 -3.17 1.91 -6.59
CA LEU A 62 -3.84 3.18 -6.34
C LEU A 62 -5.35 3.00 -6.10
N ARG A 63 -5.92 1.97 -6.71
CA ARG A 63 -7.30 1.51 -6.48
C ARG A 63 -7.57 1.15 -5.02
N ASP A 64 -6.70 0.38 -4.38
CA ASP A 64 -6.90 -0.09 -3.00
C ASP A 64 -6.82 1.09 -2.01
N ILE A 65 -5.99 2.09 -2.33
CA ILE A 65 -5.83 3.32 -1.55
C ILE A 65 -7.05 4.22 -1.70
N LYS A 66 -7.55 4.35 -2.93
CA LYS A 66 -8.79 5.05 -3.21
C LYS A 66 -9.95 4.37 -2.47
N GLU A 67 -10.07 3.05 -2.57
CA GLU A 67 -11.11 2.28 -1.88
C GLU A 67 -11.00 2.43 -0.36
N ALA A 68 -9.81 2.35 0.22
CA ALA A 68 -9.60 2.56 1.66
C ALA A 68 -9.99 3.98 2.08
N THR A 69 -9.65 4.98 1.28
CA THR A 69 -10.03 6.37 1.51
C THR A 69 -11.56 6.53 1.46
N GLU A 70 -12.22 5.96 0.45
CA GLU A 70 -13.67 5.99 0.28
C GLU A 70 -14.41 5.28 1.42
N LYS A 71 -13.88 4.14 1.91
CA LYS A 71 -14.43 3.42 3.06
C LYS A 71 -14.45 4.28 4.33
N VAL A 72 -13.48 5.18 4.50
CA VAL A 72 -13.41 6.09 5.65
C VAL A 72 -14.21 7.38 5.41
N THR A 73 -14.18 7.94 4.19
CA THR A 73 -14.87 9.21 3.89
C THR A 73 -16.36 9.03 3.61
N GLY A 74 -16.82 7.83 3.26
CA GLY A 74 -18.21 7.50 2.97
C GLY A 74 -18.73 8.05 1.63
N LYS A 75 -17.85 8.55 0.75
CA LYS A 75 -18.22 9.21 -0.52
C LYS A 75 -17.70 8.42 -1.72
N LEU A 76 -18.61 8.00 -2.60
CA LEU A 76 -18.29 7.59 -3.98
C LEU A 76 -17.67 8.80 -4.69
N ILE A 77 -16.36 8.83 -4.93
CA ILE A 77 -15.73 9.93 -5.68
C ILE A 77 -15.67 9.56 -7.15
N THR A 78 -16.71 9.98 -7.88
CA THR A 78 -16.63 10.28 -9.30
C THR A 78 -15.51 11.29 -9.49
N VAL A 79 -14.53 10.93 -10.31
CA VAL A 79 -13.48 11.82 -10.77
C VAL A 79 -14.15 12.97 -11.54
N SER A 80 -14.27 14.14 -10.93
CA SER A 80 -14.33 15.40 -11.66
C SER A 80 -14.02 16.53 -10.69
N GLY A 81 -12.96 17.27 -11.00
CA GLY A 81 -12.56 18.44 -10.23
C GLY A 81 -13.66 19.49 -10.15
N LYS A 82 -13.79 20.06 -8.96
CA LYS A 82 -14.11 21.48 -8.80
C LYS A 82 -13.65 21.91 -7.41
N ILE A 83 -12.72 22.86 -7.40
CA ILE A 83 -12.44 23.69 -6.25
C ILE A 83 -13.71 24.49 -6.01
N GLU A 84 -14.39 24.23 -4.90
CA GLU A 84 -15.43 25.12 -4.39
C GLU A 84 -14.76 25.97 -3.31
N GLU A 85 -14.38 27.17 -3.74
CA GLU A 85 -14.16 28.31 -2.88
C GLU A 85 -15.47 28.63 -2.15
N GLU A 86 -15.50 28.48 -0.83
CA GLU A 86 -16.44 29.22 0.00
C GLU A 86 -15.66 30.19 0.88
N SER A 87 -15.53 31.40 0.32
CA SER A 87 -15.24 32.62 1.04
C SER A 87 -16.32 32.88 2.09
N SER A 88 -15.91 33.03 3.34
CA SER A 88 -16.72 33.67 4.38
C SER A 88 -15.78 34.45 5.29
N MET A 89 -15.56 35.69 4.90
CA MET A 89 -14.93 36.73 5.70
C MET A 89 -15.78 36.98 6.96
N SER A 90 -15.29 36.59 8.13
CA SER A 90 -15.73 37.15 9.41
C SER A 90 -14.51 37.37 10.30
N ALA A 91 -14.24 38.64 10.54
CA ALA A 91 -13.07 39.13 11.25
C ALA A 91 -13.16 38.79 12.74
N ASN A 92 -12.29 37.89 13.18
CA ASN A 92 -11.79 37.83 14.55
C ASN A 92 -10.34 37.34 14.46
N PRO A 93 -9.34 37.95 15.12
CA PRO A 93 -7.95 37.49 15.05
C PRO A 93 -7.83 36.23 15.92
N THR A 94 -8.42 35.14 15.46
CA THR A 94 -8.18 33.80 16.01
C THR A 94 -6.84 33.37 15.43
N VAL A 95 -5.88 33.11 16.31
CA VAL A 95 -4.58 32.51 16.01
C VAL A 95 -4.76 31.47 14.90
N ILE A 96 -4.26 31.76 13.70
CA ILE A 96 -4.30 30.84 12.56
C ILE A 96 -3.28 29.75 12.89
N SER A 97 -3.67 28.77 13.69
CA SER A 97 -2.95 27.51 13.73
C SER A 97 -3.06 26.93 12.31
N PRO A 98 -1.95 26.81 11.57
CA PRO A 98 -2.00 26.29 10.21
C PRO A 98 -2.65 24.90 10.24
N ASP A 99 -3.59 24.66 9.32
CA ASP A 99 -4.21 23.35 9.14
C ASP A 99 -3.10 22.30 8.99
N PRO A 100 -2.99 21.32 9.92
CA PRO A 100 -1.94 20.30 9.87
C PRO A 100 -1.88 19.61 8.51
N MET A 101 -3.02 19.37 7.87
CA MET A 101 -3.05 18.69 6.57
C MET A 101 -2.48 19.55 5.43
N ALA A 102 -2.72 20.85 5.45
CA ALA A 102 -2.13 21.77 4.47
C ALA A 102 -0.59 21.84 4.59
N ILE A 103 -0.05 21.72 5.81
CA ILE A 103 1.40 21.61 6.01
C ILE A 103 1.92 20.29 5.44
N LEU A 104 1.27 19.18 5.78
CA LEU A 104 1.71 17.85 5.36
C LEU A 104 1.71 17.69 3.84
N LEU A 105 0.76 18.32 3.14
CA LEU A 105 0.73 18.32 1.67
C LEU A 105 1.98 19.00 1.07
N LYS A 106 2.37 20.16 1.61
CA LYS A 106 3.61 20.87 1.18
C LYS A 106 4.88 20.08 1.49
N VAL A 107 4.89 19.34 2.60
CA VAL A 107 6.00 18.44 2.94
C VAL A 107 6.06 17.29 1.93
N ALA A 108 4.92 16.71 1.57
CA ALA A 108 4.84 15.61 0.61
C ALA A 108 5.29 15.99 -0.81
N GLU A 109 5.16 17.25 -1.21
CA GLU A 109 5.71 17.75 -2.49
C GLU A 109 7.24 17.57 -2.59
N HIS A 110 7.94 17.54 -1.44
CA HIS A 110 9.39 17.37 -1.38
C HIS A 110 9.78 15.97 -0.91
N ASP A 111 9.05 15.40 0.05
CA ASP A 111 9.25 14.06 0.58
C ASP A 111 7.89 13.41 0.90
N PRO A 112 7.38 12.54 -0.01
CA PRO A 112 6.10 11.85 0.15
C PRO A 112 6.03 10.99 1.41
N ASN A 113 7.14 10.33 1.78
CA ASN A 113 7.19 9.49 2.96
C ASN A 113 7.06 10.34 4.22
N LEU A 114 7.75 11.48 4.28
CA LEU A 114 7.68 12.39 5.44
C LEU A 114 6.27 12.97 5.61
N GLY A 115 5.62 13.36 4.50
CA GLY A 115 4.22 13.80 4.54
C GLY A 115 3.28 12.71 5.07
N LEU A 116 3.47 11.46 4.64
CA LEU A 116 2.65 10.34 5.08
C LEU A 116 2.92 9.92 6.54
N ILE A 117 4.16 10.02 7.01
CA ILE A 117 4.52 9.83 8.42
C ILE A 117 3.81 10.88 9.28
N GLY A 118 3.80 12.14 8.85
CA GLY A 118 3.08 13.19 9.56
C GLY A 118 1.57 12.92 9.60
N PHE A 119 0.99 12.41 8.52
CA PHE A 119 -0.41 11.97 8.51
C PHE A 119 -0.67 10.83 9.50
N ARG A 120 0.23 9.84 9.59
CA ARG A 120 0.15 8.75 10.58
C ARG A 120 0.06 9.29 12.01
N ILE A 121 0.86 10.31 12.32
CA ILE A 121 0.89 10.94 13.65
C ILE A 121 -0.46 11.60 13.96
N GLU A 122 -1.04 12.33 13.00
CA GLU A 122 -2.37 12.94 13.19
C GLU A 122 -3.48 11.90 13.34
N LEU A 123 -3.38 10.79 12.61
CA LEU A 123 -4.32 9.67 12.71
C LEU A 123 -4.23 8.98 14.09
N GLU A 124 -3.02 8.77 14.58
CA GLU A 124 -2.75 8.18 15.90
C GLU A 124 -3.27 9.07 17.04
N LYS A 125 -2.98 10.37 17.01
CA LYS A 125 -3.54 11.34 17.97
C LYS A 125 -5.06 11.24 18.02
N ARG A 126 -5.69 11.18 16.85
CA ARG A 126 -7.15 11.14 16.79
C ARG A 126 -7.75 9.83 17.29
N ILE A 127 -7.15 8.69 16.95
CA ILE A 127 -7.59 7.39 17.45
C ILE A 127 -7.42 7.31 18.97
N LEU A 128 -6.33 7.85 19.51
CA LEU A 128 -6.08 7.95 20.95
C LEU A 128 -7.15 8.80 21.65
N ASP A 129 -7.49 9.97 21.11
CA ASP A 129 -8.52 10.85 21.68
C ASP A 129 -9.89 10.15 21.77
N ILE A 130 -10.29 9.42 20.72
CA ILE A 130 -11.56 8.69 20.69
C ILE A 130 -11.54 7.56 21.71
N ALA A 131 -10.42 6.82 21.79
CA ALA A 131 -10.26 5.73 22.75
C ALA A 131 -10.38 6.25 24.20
N GLN A 132 -9.72 7.36 24.51
CA GLN A 132 -9.81 7.99 25.84
C GLN A 132 -11.23 8.43 26.19
N LYS A 133 -11.91 9.13 25.26
CA LYS A 133 -13.33 9.54 25.45
C LYS A 133 -14.27 8.37 25.70
N ASN A 134 -13.96 7.20 25.13
CA ASN A 134 -14.77 5.99 25.26
C ASN A 134 -14.23 5.01 26.33
N SER A 135 -13.40 5.49 27.27
CA SER A 135 -12.85 4.69 28.38
C SER A 135 -12.17 3.39 27.91
N ILE A 136 -11.42 3.47 26.81
CA ILE A 136 -10.53 2.41 26.33
C ILE A 136 -9.10 2.74 26.81
N GLU A 137 -8.36 1.70 27.21
CA GLU A 137 -6.99 1.86 27.68
C GLU A 137 -6.08 2.44 26.57
N SER A 138 -5.58 3.66 26.79
CA SER A 138 -4.82 4.43 25.81
C SER A 138 -3.35 4.03 25.66
N ARG A 139 -2.87 3.08 26.47
CA ARG A 139 -1.48 2.55 26.42
C ARG A 139 -1.28 1.47 25.37
N LEU A 140 -2.36 1.06 24.71
CA LEU A 140 -2.33 0.04 23.67
C LEU A 140 -1.69 0.61 22.39
N PRO A 141 -0.97 -0.21 21.60
CA PRO A 141 -0.53 0.18 20.27
C PRO A 141 -1.72 0.52 19.34
N LEU A 142 -1.45 1.28 18.27
CA LEU A 142 -2.48 1.83 17.38
C LEU A 142 -3.47 0.80 16.83
N PHE A 143 -2.98 -0.37 16.38
CA PHE A 143 -3.84 -1.43 15.84
C PHE A 143 -4.76 -2.08 16.89
N PRO A 144 -4.25 -2.51 18.06
CA PRO A 144 -5.09 -2.94 19.18
C PRO A 144 -6.13 -1.91 19.61
N LEU A 145 -5.80 -0.61 19.61
CA LEU A 145 -6.77 0.47 19.87
C LEU A 145 -7.87 0.49 18.81
N LEU A 146 -7.49 0.50 17.53
CA LEU A 146 -8.43 0.49 16.41
C LEU A 146 -9.38 -0.72 16.47
N ARG A 147 -8.85 -1.91 16.77
CA ARG A 147 -9.66 -3.13 16.97
C ARG A 147 -10.62 -3.00 18.14
N SER A 148 -10.21 -2.33 19.22
CA SER A 148 -11.05 -2.12 20.41
C SER A 148 -12.20 -1.15 20.12
N LEU A 149 -11.95 -0.10 19.32
CA LEU A 149 -12.98 0.81 18.83
C LEU A 149 -14.03 0.08 17.98
N TYR A 150 -13.59 -0.79 17.07
CA TYR A 150 -14.49 -1.61 16.26
C TYR A 150 -15.30 -2.59 17.11
N LYS A 151 -14.66 -3.34 18.03
CA LYS A 151 -15.35 -4.30 18.91
C LYS A 151 -16.42 -3.65 19.80
N LYS A 152 -16.25 -2.38 20.16
CA LYS A 152 -17.23 -1.60 20.93
C LYS A 152 -18.26 -0.88 20.04
N ASN A 153 -18.27 -1.12 18.73
CA ASN A 153 -19.12 -0.46 17.74
C ASN A 153 -19.01 1.07 17.72
N ILE A 154 -17.84 1.61 18.10
CA ILE A 154 -17.57 3.06 18.05
C ILE A 154 -17.26 3.50 16.61
N ILE A 155 -16.66 2.59 15.84
CA ILE A 155 -16.43 2.76 14.39
C ILE A 155 -17.06 1.59 13.65
N THR A 156 -17.46 1.83 12.40
CA THR A 156 -18.04 0.80 11.53
C THR A 156 -16.96 -0.12 10.96
N GLU A 157 -17.37 -1.27 10.43
CA GLU A 157 -16.48 -2.20 9.73
C GLU A 157 -15.75 -1.54 8.55
N ASN A 158 -16.48 -0.76 7.73
CA ASN A 158 -15.89 -0.03 6.61
C ASN A 158 -14.78 0.93 7.10
N VAL A 159 -15.04 1.71 8.15
CA VAL A 159 -14.04 2.63 8.71
C VAL A 159 -12.85 1.85 9.29
N PHE A 160 -13.09 0.73 9.96
CA PHE A 160 -12.03 -0.12 10.49
C PHE A 160 -11.11 -0.65 9.39
N GLU A 161 -11.68 -1.26 8.34
CA GLU A 161 -10.92 -1.81 7.21
C GLU A 161 -10.18 -0.72 6.44
N GLY A 162 -10.81 0.44 6.21
CA GLY A 162 -10.17 1.57 5.55
C GLY A 162 -8.99 2.12 6.35
N LEU A 163 -9.15 2.32 7.67
CA LEU A 163 -8.07 2.80 8.54
C LEU A 163 -6.94 1.80 8.67
N LYS A 164 -7.24 0.50 8.72
CA LYS A 164 -6.21 -0.55 8.72
C LYS A 164 -5.29 -0.39 7.51
N THR A 165 -5.86 -0.28 6.30
CA THR A 165 -5.08 -0.11 5.07
C THR A 165 -4.27 1.18 5.08
N LEU A 166 -4.86 2.30 5.51
CA LEU A 166 -4.14 3.59 5.59
C LEU A 166 -2.96 3.53 6.58
N ILE A 167 -3.13 2.88 7.74
CA ILE A 167 -2.07 2.69 8.74
C ILE A 167 -0.96 1.79 8.19
N ASP A 168 -1.32 0.72 7.49
CA ASP A 168 -0.34 -0.20 6.87
C ASP A 168 0.54 0.58 5.87
N ILE A 169 -0.05 1.35 4.95
CA ILE A 169 0.70 2.20 3.99
C ILE A 169 1.61 3.19 4.71
N ALA A 170 1.10 3.86 5.75
CA ALA A 170 1.87 4.85 6.48
C ALA A 170 3.02 4.24 7.32
N ASN A 171 2.88 3.00 7.77
CA ASN A 171 3.97 2.26 8.42
C ASN A 171 5.11 1.95 7.44
N HIS A 172 4.81 1.62 6.18
CA HIS A 172 5.85 1.41 5.16
C HIS A 172 6.66 2.68 4.90
N ALA A 173 6.00 3.84 4.81
CA ALA A 173 6.71 5.12 4.72
C ALA A 173 7.64 5.35 5.92
N ALA A 174 7.20 5.02 7.14
CA ALA A 174 8.01 5.13 8.36
C ALA A 174 9.22 4.18 8.38
N HIS A 175 9.13 3.04 7.70
CA HIS A 175 10.25 2.11 7.51
C HIS A 175 11.19 2.50 6.37
N GLY A 176 10.94 3.63 5.69
CA GLY A 176 11.77 4.12 4.59
C GLY A 176 11.49 3.42 3.26
N GLU A 177 10.41 2.64 3.16
CA GLU A 177 9.98 2.04 1.90
C GLU A 177 9.40 3.12 0.98
N LYS A 178 9.72 3.08 -0.31
CA LYS A 178 9.20 4.07 -1.26
C LYS A 178 7.71 3.89 -1.46
N VAL A 179 6.93 4.92 -1.14
CA VAL A 179 5.49 4.97 -1.41
C VAL A 179 5.23 5.73 -2.71
N ASN A 180 4.17 5.36 -3.43
CA ASN A 180 3.74 6.06 -4.64
C ASN A 180 3.33 7.51 -4.30
N GLU A 181 3.84 8.50 -5.05
CA GLU A 181 3.54 9.92 -4.85
C GLU A 181 2.06 10.26 -5.03
N GLU A 182 1.42 9.73 -6.07
CA GLU A 182 0.00 9.93 -6.35
C GLU A 182 -0.87 9.37 -5.21
N ALA A 183 -0.48 8.21 -4.66
CA ALA A 183 -1.12 7.64 -3.49
C ALA A 183 -1.07 8.58 -2.28
N VAL A 184 0.11 9.13 -2.00
CA VAL A 184 0.30 10.07 -0.89
C VAL A 184 -0.56 11.32 -1.09
N HIS A 185 -0.58 11.89 -2.30
CA HIS A 185 -1.43 13.03 -2.61
C HIS A 185 -2.92 12.73 -2.40
N ILE A 186 -3.41 11.57 -2.83
CA ILE A 186 -4.81 11.16 -2.60
C ILE A 186 -5.10 11.10 -1.09
N ILE A 187 -4.23 10.44 -0.31
CA ILE A 187 -4.41 10.30 1.15
C ILE A 187 -4.43 11.68 1.82
N LEU A 188 -3.47 12.54 1.51
CA LEU A 188 -3.33 13.85 2.16
C LEU A 188 -4.44 14.83 1.75
N ASN A 189 -4.86 14.84 0.48
CA ASN A 189 -5.99 15.65 0.02
C ASN A 189 -7.30 15.26 0.70
N ASN A 190 -7.47 13.98 1.04
CA ASN A 190 -8.61 13.49 1.79
C ASN A 190 -8.36 13.46 3.30
N GLY A 191 -7.16 13.78 3.77
CA GLY A 191 -6.75 13.58 5.16
C GLY A 191 -7.58 14.39 6.14
N ALA A 192 -7.95 15.63 5.80
CA ALA A 192 -8.84 16.43 6.64
C ALA A 192 -10.23 15.79 6.80
N GLN A 193 -10.78 15.20 5.73
CA GLN A 193 -12.06 14.49 5.78
C GLN A 193 -11.95 13.16 6.54
N ILE A 194 -10.89 12.39 6.29
CA ILE A 194 -10.57 11.17 7.05
C ILE A 194 -10.53 11.48 8.54
N LEU A 195 -9.74 12.48 8.94
CA LEU A 195 -9.63 12.88 10.35
C LEU A 195 -10.96 13.41 10.88
N LYS A 196 -11.76 14.16 10.09
CA LYS A 196 -13.08 14.66 10.51
C LYS A 196 -14.07 13.53 10.80
N ASN A 197 -14.10 12.48 9.98
CA ASN A 197 -15.00 11.34 10.17
C ASN A 197 -14.65 10.49 11.41
N LEU A 198 -13.47 10.72 11.98
CA LEU A 198 -13.06 10.20 13.29
C LEU A 198 -13.41 11.15 14.45
N LYS A 199 -14.34 12.12 14.27
CA LYS A 199 -14.94 12.84 15.41
C LYS A 199 -16.05 11.98 16.01
N ALA A 200 -15.87 11.58 17.28
CA ALA A 200 -16.98 11.27 18.16
C ALA A 200 -17.68 12.57 18.58
#